data_AF-A0ABD3MN65-F1
#
_entry.id   AF-A0ABD3MN65-F1
#
_cell.length_a   1.000
_cell.length_b   1.000
_cell.length_c   1.000
_cell.angle_alpha   90.00
_cell.angle_beta   90.00
_cell.angle_gamma   90.00
#
_symmetry.space_group_name_H-M   'P 1'
#
loop_
_entity.id
_entity.type
_entity.pdbx_description
1 polymer ?
#
loop_
_entity_poly.entity_id
_entity_poly.type
_entity_poly.pdbx_seq_one_letter_code
_entity_poly.pdbx_strand_id
1 'polypeptide(L)'
;MVLSNKFSALAALLVLWSNADAFSVGVPSSCRAAVVTKLHAKGGMDAYSAQMAAMAGGSTLPAPTADATVVDKVAAEMLDSSRGQVNAATASSSGAVSCDISALQASQTQIVENIKSSIPDLAVKPDLSVTSGGFTIAGNSVTLNAYDAPGPANVAWMSDLSIDNTMSSLTIFNGPLTNVPHLISRCVVPNNGDTLHFFLDFRPRAYGAYDLRDANGNYPGPDTLGRKAFEYSGARKEFESKFGTEDVVKFYGDIMSQLEGAVENPGLGDDRLPELEKLTRGPLALDVTMPLSAKNVGIVLSAREKAASLWLEWALDSSHGHRPGAPINSQYVYDSKYKINAYGVLLDVYVKLFGQSEGEKLAAADSGPIDEAYVGGGS
;
A
#
# COMPACT_ATOMS: atom_id res chain seq x y z
N MET A 1 -13.31 -26.16 39.64
CA MET A 1 -14.50 -25.28 39.64
C MET A 1 -14.14 -23.95 40.29
N VAL A 2 -13.58 -23.00 39.52
CA VAL A 2 -13.71 -21.55 39.74
C VAL A 2 -13.53 -20.90 38.36
N LEU A 3 -14.65 -20.76 37.64
CA LEU A 3 -14.83 -19.73 36.62
C LEU A 3 -15.03 -18.41 37.36
N SER A 4 -14.17 -17.42 37.16
CA SER A 4 -14.47 -15.98 37.30
C SER A 4 -13.17 -15.20 37.23
N ASN A 5 -12.89 -14.62 36.06
CA ASN A 5 -12.00 -13.46 35.84
C ASN A 5 -11.86 -13.11 34.35
N LYS A 6 -12.43 -13.92 33.43
CA LYS A 6 -12.37 -13.67 31.98
C LYS A 6 -13.49 -12.76 31.43
N PHE A 7 -14.39 -12.23 32.26
CA PHE A 7 -15.51 -11.39 31.81
C PHE A 7 -15.31 -9.87 31.97
N SER A 8 -14.29 -9.40 32.68
CA SER A 8 -14.12 -7.95 32.92
C SER A 8 -13.48 -7.17 31.77
N ALA A 9 -12.65 -7.79 30.93
CA ALA A 9 -12.03 -7.10 29.80
C ALA A 9 -12.98 -6.92 28.60
N LEU A 10 -13.82 -7.93 28.33
CA LEU A 10 -14.82 -7.87 27.26
C LEU A 10 -15.99 -6.94 27.62
N ALA A 11 -16.36 -6.86 28.90
CA ALA A 11 -17.37 -5.92 29.39
C ALA A 11 -16.86 -4.45 29.37
N ALA A 12 -15.57 -4.21 29.59
CA ALA A 12 -15.00 -2.86 29.51
C ALA A 12 -14.99 -2.31 28.06
N LEU A 13 -14.80 -3.18 27.06
CA LEU A 13 -14.86 -2.79 25.64
C LEU A 13 -16.31 -2.54 25.18
N LEU A 14 -17.28 -3.34 25.65
CA LEU A 14 -18.70 -3.13 25.32
C LEU A 14 -19.28 -1.86 25.97
N VAL A 15 -18.80 -1.45 27.14
CA VAL A 15 -19.25 -0.22 27.83
C VAL A 15 -18.71 1.05 27.12
N LEU A 16 -17.55 0.98 26.47
CA LEU A 16 -17.02 2.07 25.63
C LEU A 16 -17.76 2.21 24.28
N TRP A 17 -18.42 1.16 23.80
CA TRP A 17 -19.20 1.19 22.56
C TRP A 17 -20.68 1.55 22.73
N SER A 18 -21.24 1.47 23.96
CA SER A 18 -22.68 1.66 24.22
C SER A 18 -23.06 2.95 24.95
N ASN A 19 -22.11 3.85 25.26
CA ASN A 19 -22.42 5.11 25.94
C ASN A 19 -21.74 6.31 25.29
N ALA A 20 -22.24 6.71 24.12
CA ALA A 20 -21.91 8.02 23.56
C ALA A 20 -22.53 9.20 24.35
N ASP A 21 -23.47 8.94 25.27
CA ASP A 21 -24.21 9.99 26.01
C ASP A 21 -23.88 10.09 27.52
N ALA A 22 -23.01 9.25 28.09
CA ALA A 22 -22.79 9.21 29.55
C ALA A 22 -21.46 9.81 30.01
N PHE A 23 -21.00 10.90 29.38
CA PHE A 23 -19.76 11.59 29.74
C PHE A 23 -20.00 13.08 30.05
N SER A 24 -21.00 13.32 30.90
CA SER A 24 -21.10 14.52 31.74
C SER A 24 -20.28 14.24 33.00
N VAL A 25 -19.11 14.86 33.10
CA VAL A 25 -18.53 15.54 34.28
C VAL A 25 -17.03 15.77 33.98
N GLY A 26 -16.65 17.05 33.81
CA GLY A 26 -15.32 17.52 34.23
C GLY A 26 -14.17 17.67 33.21
N VAL A 27 -14.40 17.66 31.89
CA VAL A 27 -13.33 17.95 30.91
C VAL A 27 -13.68 19.20 30.08
N PRO A 28 -12.79 20.21 29.97
CA PRO A 28 -13.03 21.41 29.15
C PRO A 28 -13.28 21.05 27.67
N SER A 29 -14.32 21.62 27.07
CA SER A 29 -14.80 21.28 25.72
C SER A 29 -13.76 21.50 24.61
N SER A 30 -12.76 22.35 24.85
CA SER A 30 -11.68 22.63 23.90
C SER A 30 -10.67 21.48 23.74
N CYS A 31 -10.53 20.60 24.75
CA CYS A 31 -9.61 19.46 24.68
C CYS A 31 -10.24 18.22 23.99
N ARG A 32 -11.58 18.08 24.03
CA ARG A 32 -12.30 16.99 23.34
C ARG A 32 -12.28 17.15 21.82
N ALA A 33 -12.41 18.38 21.33
CA ALA A 33 -12.37 18.66 19.90
C ALA A 33 -10.97 18.37 19.30
N ALA A 34 -9.88 18.63 20.02
CA ALA A 34 -8.53 18.49 19.45
C ALA A 34 -8.06 17.03 19.28
N VAL A 35 -8.51 16.12 20.15
CA VAL A 35 -8.11 14.69 20.10
C VAL A 35 -8.99 13.89 19.14
N VAL A 36 -10.29 14.21 19.05
CA VAL A 36 -11.23 13.55 18.14
C VAL A 36 -11.05 14.05 16.70
N THR A 37 -10.79 15.34 16.49
CA THR A 37 -10.65 15.89 15.12
C THR A 37 -9.34 15.48 14.43
N LYS A 38 -8.26 15.13 15.17
CA LYS A 38 -7.01 14.63 14.56
C LYS A 38 -7.04 13.14 14.19
N LEU A 39 -8.03 12.39 14.67
CA LEU A 39 -8.35 11.03 14.18
C LEU A 39 -9.31 11.07 12.97
N HIS A 40 -9.92 12.23 12.70
CA HIS A 40 -10.94 12.42 11.66
C HIS A 40 -10.37 13.10 10.40
N ALA A 41 -9.30 12.55 9.81
CA ALA A 41 -9.01 12.87 8.41
C ALA A 41 -10.16 12.26 7.59
N LYS A 42 -10.90 13.11 6.88
CA LYS A 42 -12.18 12.80 6.22
C LYS A 42 -12.15 11.57 5.31
N GLY A 43 -10.98 11.11 4.85
CA GLY A 43 -10.84 9.91 4.01
C GLY A 43 -10.65 8.58 4.76
N GLY A 44 -10.19 8.57 6.01
CA GLY A 44 -9.82 7.31 6.69
C GLY A 44 -11.02 6.46 7.14
N MET A 45 -12.08 7.10 7.66
CA MET A 45 -13.30 6.40 8.05
C MET A 45 -14.13 5.94 6.84
N ASP A 46 -14.09 6.71 5.76
CA ASP A 46 -14.76 6.35 4.50
C ASP A 46 -14.06 5.14 3.86
N ALA A 47 -12.72 5.13 3.85
CA ALA A 47 -11.91 4.00 3.43
C ALA A 47 -12.20 2.74 4.26
N TYR A 48 -12.22 2.84 5.59
CA TYR A 48 -12.57 1.72 6.47
C TYR A 48 -13.99 1.19 6.20
N SER A 49 -14.97 2.08 6.10
CA SER A 49 -16.37 1.70 5.85
C SER A 49 -16.55 1.04 4.48
N ALA A 50 -15.86 1.54 3.45
CA ALA A 50 -15.87 0.97 2.12
C ALA A 50 -15.26 -0.44 2.10
N GLN A 51 -14.15 -0.67 2.80
CA GLN A 51 -13.54 -2.00 2.87
C GLN A 51 -14.46 -2.99 3.60
N MET A 52 -15.05 -2.60 4.74
CA MET A 52 -15.98 -3.46 5.47
C MET A 52 -17.23 -3.82 4.65
N ALA A 53 -17.75 -2.87 3.85
CA ALA A 53 -18.85 -3.12 2.93
C ALA A 53 -18.46 -4.08 1.79
N ALA A 54 -17.27 -3.89 1.20
CA ALA A 54 -16.73 -4.76 0.16
C ALA A 54 -16.50 -6.20 0.66
N MET A 55 -15.95 -6.36 1.88
CA MET A 55 -15.73 -7.67 2.51
C MET A 55 -17.04 -8.37 2.90
N ALA A 56 -18.10 -7.63 3.22
CA ALA A 56 -19.41 -8.18 3.56
C ALA A 56 -20.24 -8.63 2.35
N GLY A 57 -19.74 -8.46 1.11
CA GLY A 57 -20.47 -8.82 -0.11
C GLY A 57 -21.71 -7.95 -0.40
N GLY A 58 -21.86 -6.81 0.27
CA GLY A 58 -23.00 -5.90 0.13
C GLY A 58 -22.70 -4.79 -0.87
N SER A 59 -23.20 -4.92 -2.11
CA SER A 59 -23.04 -3.91 -3.18
C SER A 59 -23.95 -2.67 -3.02
N THR A 60 -24.16 -2.17 -1.81
CA THR A 60 -24.97 -0.96 -1.59
C THR A 60 -24.37 -0.07 -0.51
N LEU A 61 -23.48 0.84 -0.91
CA LEU A 61 -23.28 2.10 -0.19
C LEU A 61 -24.55 2.96 -0.32
N PRO A 62 -24.86 3.83 0.66
CA PRO A 62 -25.97 4.76 0.54
C PRO A 62 -25.77 5.66 -0.68
N ALA A 63 -26.81 5.77 -1.51
CA ALA A 63 -26.78 6.52 -2.75
C ALA A 63 -26.29 7.96 -2.53
N PRO A 64 -25.32 8.45 -3.31
CA PRO A 64 -24.95 9.85 -3.29
C PRO A 64 -26.14 10.67 -3.81
N THR A 65 -26.64 11.57 -2.98
CA THR A 65 -27.60 12.58 -3.40
C THR A 65 -26.89 13.63 -4.25
N ALA A 66 -27.46 13.85 -5.44
CA ALA A 66 -27.14 14.82 -6.49
C ALA A 66 -25.99 14.46 -7.47
N ASP A 67 -26.44 14.04 -8.65
CA ASP A 67 -25.87 14.22 -10.00
C ASP A 67 -24.74 13.29 -10.48
N ALA A 68 -24.99 11.98 -10.42
CA ALA A 68 -24.19 10.95 -11.12
C ALA A 68 -24.03 11.21 -12.63
N THR A 69 -24.97 11.94 -13.25
CA THR A 69 -24.91 12.33 -14.67
C THR A 69 -23.89 13.42 -14.99
N VAL A 70 -23.44 14.21 -14.00
CA VAL A 70 -22.40 15.24 -14.20
C VAL A 70 -21.00 14.63 -14.10
N VAL A 71 -20.79 13.64 -13.24
CA VAL A 71 -19.48 12.97 -13.08
C VAL A 71 -19.13 12.13 -14.31
N ASP A 72 -20.08 11.38 -14.85
CA ASP A 72 -19.89 10.60 -16.08
C ASP A 72 -19.65 11.51 -17.30
N LYS A 73 -20.26 12.70 -17.31
CA LYS A 73 -20.08 13.68 -18.38
C LYS A 73 -18.73 14.39 -18.31
N VAL A 74 -18.25 14.72 -17.11
CA VAL A 74 -16.90 15.27 -16.89
C VAL A 74 -15.83 14.23 -17.23
N ALA A 75 -16.02 12.95 -16.89
CA ALA A 75 -15.13 11.87 -17.29
C ALA A 75 -15.08 11.70 -18.82
N ALA A 76 -16.22 11.79 -19.50
CA ALA A 76 -16.30 11.74 -20.97
C ALA A 76 -15.64 12.97 -21.65
N GLU A 77 -15.82 14.18 -21.09
CA GLU A 77 -15.22 15.41 -21.62
C GLU A 77 -13.69 15.49 -21.38
N MET A 78 -13.19 14.88 -20.30
CA MET A 78 -11.75 14.71 -20.07
C MET A 78 -11.12 13.69 -21.01
N LEU A 79 -11.86 12.65 -21.41
CA LEU A 79 -11.42 11.67 -22.42
C LEU A 79 -11.38 12.28 -23.84
N ASP A 80 -12.33 13.16 -24.19
CA ASP A 80 -12.39 13.77 -25.53
C ASP A 80 -11.35 14.87 -25.73
N SER A 81 -11.00 15.61 -24.68
CA SER A 81 -9.95 16.65 -24.71
C SER A 81 -8.54 16.10 -24.98
N SER A 82 -8.35 14.78 -24.86
CA SER A 82 -7.07 14.11 -25.16
C SER A 82 -6.94 13.65 -26.62
N ARG A 83 -7.98 13.81 -27.46
CA ARG A 83 -7.99 13.39 -28.88
C ARG A 83 -7.58 14.50 -29.87
N GLY A 84 -6.55 15.26 -29.52
CA GLY A 84 -5.94 16.25 -30.42
C GLY A 84 -4.95 15.63 -31.43
N GLN A 85 -5.35 15.61 -32.70
CA GLN A 85 -4.56 15.43 -33.93
C GLN A 85 -3.85 14.09 -34.19
N VAL A 86 -4.57 13.21 -34.88
CA VAL A 86 -4.01 12.07 -35.61
C VAL A 86 -3.36 12.59 -36.91
N ASN A 87 -2.04 12.65 -36.95
CA ASN A 87 -1.32 12.61 -38.24
C ASN A 87 -1.09 11.15 -38.60
N ALA A 88 -1.74 10.71 -39.68
CA ALA A 88 -1.59 9.38 -40.23
C ALA A 88 -0.13 9.16 -40.68
N ALA A 89 0.61 8.33 -39.95
CA ALA A 89 1.86 7.74 -40.40
C ALA A 89 1.65 6.25 -40.65
N THR A 90 1.97 5.86 -41.88
CA THR A 90 1.78 4.57 -42.51
C THR A 90 2.43 3.44 -41.71
N ALA A 91 1.67 2.38 -41.44
CA ALA A 91 2.12 1.19 -40.73
C ALA A 91 3.26 0.49 -41.48
N SER A 92 4.40 0.34 -40.80
CA SER A 92 5.46 -0.60 -41.15
C SER A 92 5.33 -1.80 -40.23
N SER A 93 5.01 -2.95 -40.82
CA SER A 93 4.99 -4.26 -40.16
C SER A 93 6.38 -4.61 -39.61
N SER A 94 6.55 -4.52 -38.30
CA SER A 94 7.66 -5.14 -37.58
C SER A 94 7.08 -6.09 -36.54
N GLY A 95 7.63 -7.31 -36.48
CA GLY A 95 7.03 -8.46 -35.82
C GLY A 95 6.68 -8.21 -34.36
N ALA A 96 5.48 -8.63 -33.97
CA ALA A 96 5.00 -8.60 -32.60
C ALA A 96 5.96 -9.40 -31.70
N VAL A 97 6.75 -8.69 -30.91
CA VAL A 97 7.41 -9.26 -29.73
C VAL A 97 6.31 -9.33 -28.68
N SER A 98 5.68 -10.49 -28.51
CA SER A 98 4.84 -10.73 -27.32
C SER A 98 5.77 -10.72 -26.11
N CYS A 99 5.92 -9.55 -25.49
CA CYS A 99 6.60 -9.41 -24.23
C CYS A 99 5.76 -10.17 -23.19
N ASP A 100 6.32 -11.24 -22.62
CA ASP A 100 5.59 -12.21 -21.82
C ASP A 100 5.34 -11.65 -20.41
N ILE A 101 4.15 -11.10 -20.16
CA ILE A 101 3.67 -10.75 -18.81
C ILE A 101 3.69 -11.99 -17.89
N SER A 102 3.59 -13.19 -18.49
CA SER A 102 3.81 -14.47 -17.81
C SER A 102 5.17 -14.54 -17.10
N ALA A 103 6.22 -13.88 -17.62
CA ALA A 103 7.52 -13.82 -16.96
C ALA A 103 7.49 -12.98 -15.67
N LEU A 104 6.69 -11.90 -15.64
CA LEU A 104 6.48 -11.09 -14.42
C LEU A 104 5.76 -11.90 -13.34
N GLN A 105 4.76 -12.68 -13.73
CA GLN A 105 4.04 -13.58 -12.83
C GLN A 105 4.97 -14.69 -12.31
N ALA A 106 5.70 -15.36 -13.20
CA ALA A 106 6.63 -16.44 -12.82
C ALA A 106 7.74 -15.95 -11.87
N SER A 107 8.29 -14.76 -12.12
CA SER A 107 9.27 -14.14 -11.21
C SER A 107 8.68 -13.82 -9.85
N GLN A 108 7.45 -13.31 -9.79
CA GLN A 108 6.78 -13.09 -8.50
C GLN A 108 6.59 -14.41 -7.74
N THR A 109 6.13 -15.47 -8.41
CA THR A 109 6.01 -16.80 -7.80
C THR A 109 7.35 -17.26 -7.22
N GLN A 110 8.45 -17.10 -7.96
CA GLN A 110 9.78 -17.47 -7.46
C GLN A 110 10.20 -16.63 -6.26
N ILE A 111 9.94 -15.32 -6.27
CA ILE A 111 10.21 -14.42 -5.15
C ILE A 111 9.44 -14.88 -3.91
N VAL A 112 8.15 -15.18 -4.06
CA VAL A 112 7.28 -15.63 -2.96
C VAL A 112 7.75 -16.97 -2.41
N GLU A 113 8.12 -17.93 -3.26
CA GLU A 113 8.69 -19.20 -2.80
C GLU A 113 10.02 -19.01 -2.05
N ASN A 114 10.88 -18.10 -2.50
CA ASN A 114 12.12 -17.77 -1.80
C ASN A 114 11.84 -17.20 -0.39
N ILE A 115 10.88 -16.26 -0.28
CA ILE A 115 10.46 -15.69 1.01
C ILE A 115 9.91 -16.80 1.92
N LYS A 116 8.98 -17.63 1.42
CA LYS A 116 8.38 -18.74 2.19
C LYS A 116 9.43 -19.74 2.67
N SER A 117 10.41 -20.07 1.83
CA SER A 117 11.49 -20.98 2.22
C SER A 117 12.38 -20.42 3.33
N SER A 118 12.43 -19.09 3.47
CA SER A 118 13.27 -18.38 4.45
C SER A 118 12.51 -17.99 5.72
N ILE A 119 11.17 -17.94 5.66
CA ILE A 119 10.27 -17.63 6.77
C ILE A 119 9.38 -18.86 7.02
N PRO A 120 9.80 -19.82 7.87
CA PRO A 120 9.10 -21.09 8.02
C PRO A 120 7.68 -21.00 8.59
N ASP A 121 7.38 -19.94 9.34
CA ASP A 121 6.07 -19.67 9.93
C ASP A 121 5.16 -18.80 9.04
N LEU A 122 5.59 -18.48 7.81
CA LEU A 122 4.76 -17.79 6.82
C LEU A 122 3.66 -18.72 6.31
N ALA A 123 2.47 -18.55 6.87
CA ALA A 123 1.33 -19.40 6.62
C ALA A 123 0.42 -18.80 5.55
N VAL A 124 -0.14 -19.65 4.69
CA VAL A 124 -1.21 -19.25 3.76
C VAL A 124 -2.48 -18.92 4.56
N LYS A 125 -3.25 -17.93 4.10
CA LYS A 125 -4.61 -17.60 4.55
C LYS A 125 -5.64 -17.98 3.49
N PRO A 126 -6.17 -19.21 3.48
CA PRO A 126 -7.04 -19.67 2.41
C PRO A 126 -8.36 -18.90 2.31
N ASP A 127 -8.86 -18.39 3.43
CA ASP A 127 -10.08 -17.60 3.56
C ASP A 127 -9.94 -16.17 3.00
N LEU A 128 -8.72 -15.66 2.95
CA LEU A 128 -8.38 -14.35 2.40
C LEU A 128 -7.67 -14.46 1.03
N SER A 129 -7.45 -15.68 0.54
CA SER A 129 -6.86 -15.95 -0.78
C SER A 129 -7.96 -16.05 -1.85
N VAL A 130 -7.59 -15.72 -3.08
CA VAL A 130 -8.44 -15.84 -4.26
C VAL A 130 -7.80 -16.84 -5.20
N THR A 131 -8.44 -17.98 -5.40
CA THR A 131 -8.01 -18.96 -6.40
C THR A 131 -8.33 -18.48 -7.81
N SER A 132 -7.55 -18.89 -8.81
CA SER A 132 -7.84 -18.64 -10.23
C SER A 132 -9.29 -18.96 -10.56
N GLY A 133 -9.99 -17.98 -11.15
CA GLY A 133 -11.42 -18.06 -11.48
C GLY A 133 -12.37 -17.65 -10.35
N GLY A 134 -11.86 -17.25 -9.18
CA GLY A 134 -12.68 -16.72 -8.07
C GLY A 134 -13.38 -15.41 -8.45
N PHE A 135 -12.71 -14.56 -9.21
CA PHE A 135 -13.33 -13.50 -10.01
C PHE A 135 -12.41 -13.04 -11.14
N THR A 136 -12.93 -12.16 -11.99
CA THR A 136 -12.21 -11.56 -13.10
C THR A 136 -12.12 -10.05 -12.96
N ILE A 137 -11.08 -9.47 -13.53
CA ILE A 137 -10.89 -8.04 -13.74
C ILE A 137 -10.66 -7.82 -15.22
N ALA A 138 -11.49 -7.00 -15.87
CA ALA A 138 -11.49 -6.82 -17.32
C ALA A 138 -11.51 -8.15 -18.10
N GLY A 139 -12.19 -9.18 -17.56
CA GLY A 139 -12.27 -10.52 -18.15
C GLY A 139 -11.04 -11.43 -17.90
N ASN A 140 -9.98 -10.94 -17.26
CA ASN A 140 -8.81 -11.72 -16.90
C ASN A 140 -8.96 -12.32 -15.49
N SER A 141 -8.51 -13.56 -15.29
CA SER A 141 -8.61 -14.20 -13.97
C SER A 141 -7.70 -13.52 -12.96
N VAL A 142 -8.22 -13.38 -11.74
CA VAL A 142 -7.43 -12.92 -10.58
C VAL A 142 -6.98 -14.13 -9.77
N THR A 143 -5.72 -14.13 -9.37
CA THR A 143 -5.19 -15.01 -8.34
C THR A 143 -4.52 -14.17 -7.27
N LEU A 144 -4.88 -14.38 -6.00
CA LEU A 144 -4.24 -13.76 -4.85
C LEU A 144 -3.92 -14.85 -3.83
N ASN A 145 -2.64 -15.06 -3.53
CA ASN A 145 -2.26 -15.87 -2.38
C ASN A 145 -1.93 -14.94 -1.21
N ALA A 146 -2.71 -15.08 -0.13
CA ALA A 146 -2.55 -14.32 1.09
C ALA A 146 -1.71 -15.08 2.09
N TYR A 147 -0.81 -14.39 2.80
CA TYR A 147 0.02 -14.97 3.83
C TYR A 147 0.19 -14.06 5.05
N ASP A 148 0.49 -14.65 6.20
CA ASP A 148 0.94 -13.94 7.39
C ASP A 148 1.99 -14.75 8.18
N ALA A 149 2.75 -14.06 9.02
CA ALA A 149 3.66 -14.65 9.98
C ALA A 149 3.71 -13.75 11.24
N PRO A 150 2.69 -13.81 12.12
CA PRO A 150 2.56 -12.91 13.26
C PRO A 150 3.56 -13.20 14.39
N GLY A 151 4.42 -14.21 14.22
CA GLY A 151 5.50 -14.56 15.13
C GLY A 151 6.75 -13.69 14.95
N PRO A 152 7.94 -14.23 15.26
CA PRO A 152 9.22 -13.51 15.15
C PRO A 152 9.50 -12.92 13.76
N ALA A 153 9.00 -13.56 12.71
CA ALA A 153 9.12 -13.08 11.33
C ALA A 153 8.36 -11.76 11.08
N ASN A 154 7.36 -11.47 11.91
CA ASN A 154 6.72 -10.18 11.99
C ASN A 154 6.16 -9.70 10.63
N VAL A 155 5.54 -10.61 9.87
CA VAL A 155 4.78 -10.30 8.66
C VAL A 155 3.30 -10.23 9.04
N ALA A 156 2.72 -9.03 8.99
CA ALA A 156 1.31 -8.83 9.31
C ALA A 156 0.41 -9.18 8.12
N TRP A 157 0.90 -8.98 6.89
CA TRP A 157 0.19 -9.32 5.67
C TRP A 157 1.18 -9.43 4.52
N MET A 158 1.03 -10.46 3.70
CA MET A 158 1.68 -10.54 2.39
C MET A 158 0.65 -10.96 1.35
N SER A 159 0.52 -10.14 0.29
CA SER A 159 -0.32 -10.39 -0.88
C SER A 159 0.58 -10.69 -2.08
N ASP A 160 0.43 -11.90 -2.62
CA ASP A 160 0.93 -12.33 -3.92
C ASP A 160 -0.22 -12.24 -4.93
N LEU A 161 -0.44 -11.04 -5.47
CA LEU A 161 -1.54 -10.74 -6.38
C LEU A 161 -1.08 -10.83 -7.83
N SER A 162 -1.88 -11.50 -8.66
CA SER A 162 -1.72 -11.55 -10.11
C SER A 162 -3.07 -11.46 -10.81
N ILE A 163 -3.07 -10.77 -11.96
CA ILE A 163 -4.18 -10.72 -12.90
C ILE A 163 -3.64 -11.13 -14.26
N ASP A 164 -4.22 -12.15 -14.86
CA ASP A 164 -3.74 -12.71 -16.13
C ASP A 164 -3.49 -11.64 -17.19
N ASN A 165 -2.30 -11.68 -17.80
CA ASN A 165 -1.88 -10.75 -18.86
C ASN A 165 -1.99 -9.25 -18.52
N THR A 166 -2.16 -8.90 -17.24
CA THR A 166 -2.48 -7.52 -16.85
C THR A 166 -1.57 -7.05 -15.73
N MET A 167 -1.37 -7.84 -14.69
CA MET A 167 -0.76 -7.33 -13.47
C MET A 167 -0.09 -8.41 -12.63
N SER A 168 0.99 -8.00 -11.95
CA SER A 168 1.67 -8.75 -10.90
C SER A 168 2.07 -7.78 -9.80
N SER A 169 1.65 -8.04 -8.57
CA SER A 169 1.92 -7.22 -7.39
C SER A 169 2.29 -8.05 -6.18
N LEU A 170 3.38 -7.66 -5.52
CA LEU A 170 3.78 -8.14 -4.21
C LEU A 170 3.64 -6.99 -3.22
N THR A 171 2.79 -7.19 -2.22
CA THR A 171 2.58 -6.23 -1.12
C THR A 171 2.93 -6.93 0.18
N ILE A 172 3.83 -6.35 0.99
CA ILE A 172 4.20 -6.87 2.30
C ILE A 172 4.04 -5.78 3.35
N PHE A 173 3.12 -6.01 4.29
CA PHE A 173 3.00 -5.23 5.51
C PHE A 173 3.61 -5.99 6.69
N ASN A 174 4.48 -5.31 7.42
CA ASN A 174 5.15 -5.87 8.59
C ASN A 174 4.33 -5.59 9.84
N GLY A 175 4.46 -6.46 10.84
CA GLY A 175 3.94 -6.24 12.18
C GLY A 175 4.79 -5.23 12.97
N PRO A 176 4.33 -4.82 14.16
CA PRO A 176 4.92 -3.75 14.96
C PRO A 176 6.20 -4.14 15.72
N LEU A 177 6.74 -5.36 15.58
CA LEU A 177 7.88 -5.82 16.36
C LEU A 177 9.23 -5.32 15.84
N THR A 178 9.28 -4.81 14.61
CA THR A 178 10.51 -4.32 13.96
C THR A 178 10.28 -2.98 13.27
N ASN A 179 11.36 -2.28 12.92
CA ASN A 179 11.32 -1.06 12.10
C ASN A 179 11.47 -1.32 10.60
N VAL A 180 11.49 -2.58 10.16
CA VAL A 180 11.64 -2.96 8.74
C VAL A 180 10.53 -2.30 7.92
N PRO A 181 10.85 -1.61 6.81
CA PRO A 181 9.86 -0.94 5.98
C PRO A 181 8.94 -1.92 5.26
N HIS A 182 7.73 -1.47 4.94
CA HIS A 182 6.83 -2.25 4.09
C HIS A 182 7.42 -2.32 2.67
N LEU A 183 7.15 -3.41 1.96
CA LEU A 183 7.54 -3.57 0.56
C LEU A 183 6.31 -3.53 -0.33
N ILE A 184 6.33 -2.69 -1.35
CA ILE A 184 5.36 -2.74 -2.45
C ILE A 184 6.14 -2.83 -3.75
N SER A 185 5.83 -3.83 -4.56
CA SER A 185 6.36 -4.01 -5.91
C SER A 185 5.20 -4.37 -6.82
N ARG A 186 4.79 -3.44 -7.69
CA ARG A 186 3.66 -3.62 -8.61
C ARG A 186 4.07 -3.36 -10.04
N CYS A 187 3.67 -4.27 -10.92
CA CYS A 187 3.78 -4.14 -12.37
C CYS A 187 2.39 -4.25 -12.99
N VAL A 188 2.00 -3.29 -13.80
CA VAL A 188 0.73 -3.29 -14.52
C VAL A 188 1.00 -3.03 -16.00
N VAL A 189 0.35 -3.78 -16.88
CA VAL A 189 0.24 -3.48 -18.30
C VAL A 189 -1.17 -2.94 -18.54
N PRO A 190 -1.34 -1.60 -18.60
CA PRO A 190 -2.66 -1.01 -18.75
C PRO A 190 -3.28 -1.42 -20.09
N ASN A 191 -4.55 -1.81 -20.09
CA ASN A 191 -5.36 -2.04 -21.29
C ASN A 191 -4.77 -3.04 -22.32
N ASN A 192 -3.99 -4.04 -21.89
CA ASN A 192 -3.23 -4.93 -22.79
C ASN A 192 -2.36 -4.16 -23.82
N GLY A 193 -1.92 -2.96 -23.46
CA GLY A 193 -1.25 -2.04 -24.38
C GLY A 193 0.26 -2.17 -24.41
N ASP A 194 0.90 -1.26 -25.16
CA ASP A 194 2.34 -1.25 -25.42
C ASP A 194 3.16 -0.59 -24.29
N THR A 195 2.61 -0.49 -23.08
CA THR A 195 3.28 0.18 -21.94
C THR A 195 3.24 -0.66 -20.68
N LEU A 196 4.28 -0.51 -19.86
CA LEU A 196 4.44 -1.10 -18.54
C LEU A 196 4.50 0.02 -17.50
N HIS A 197 3.65 -0.06 -16.49
CA HIS A 197 3.72 0.76 -15.29
C HIS A 197 4.39 -0.05 -14.18
N PHE A 198 5.52 0.43 -13.68
CA PHE A 198 6.24 -0.17 -12.57
C PHE A 198 6.26 0.76 -11.36
N PHE A 199 5.85 0.22 -10.22
CA PHE A 199 5.89 0.86 -8.92
C PHE A 199 6.71 0.01 -7.95
N LEU A 200 7.72 0.59 -7.31
CA LEU A 200 8.55 -0.06 -6.29
C LEU A 200 8.82 0.89 -5.13
N ASP A 201 8.53 0.45 -3.92
CA ASP A 201 8.68 1.31 -2.74
C ASP A 201 9.02 0.50 -1.48
N PHE A 202 10.04 0.96 -0.76
CA PHE A 202 10.30 0.58 0.63
C PHE A 202 9.68 1.64 1.53
N ARG A 203 8.43 1.40 1.93
CA ARG A 203 7.64 2.42 2.61
C ARG A 203 8.09 2.56 4.07
N PRO A 204 8.58 3.74 4.46
CA PRO A 204 9.12 3.97 5.78
C PRO A 204 8.01 3.85 6.81
N ARG A 205 8.35 3.28 7.96
CA ARG A 205 7.42 3.09 9.08
C ARG A 205 7.61 4.15 10.16
N ALA A 206 7.91 5.36 9.72
CA ALA A 206 8.30 6.50 10.53
C ALA A 206 7.13 7.51 10.63
N TYR A 207 6.33 7.38 11.70
CA TYR A 207 5.10 8.18 11.92
C TYR A 207 5.33 9.69 11.69
N GLY A 208 4.61 10.27 10.71
CA GLY A 208 4.61 11.71 10.45
C GLY A 208 5.94 12.28 9.95
N ALA A 209 6.92 11.42 9.69
CA ALA A 209 8.27 11.82 9.37
C ALA A 209 8.44 12.20 7.89
N TYR A 210 7.66 11.55 7.01
CA TYR A 210 7.73 11.74 5.56
C TYR A 210 6.48 12.46 4.99
N ASP A 211 5.38 12.43 5.73
CA ASP A 211 4.04 12.89 5.31
C ASP A 211 3.92 14.43 5.16
N LEU A 212 4.92 15.18 5.62
CA LEU A 212 4.92 16.64 5.66
C LEU A 212 5.90 17.25 4.65
N ARG A 213 6.39 16.47 3.68
CA ARG A 213 7.32 16.96 2.66
C ARG A 213 6.64 18.01 1.79
N ASP A 214 7.29 19.17 1.60
CA ASP A 214 6.81 20.20 0.69
C ASP A 214 7.21 19.91 -0.77
N ALA A 215 6.68 20.71 -1.70
CA ALA A 215 6.99 20.61 -3.13
C ALA A 215 8.47 20.84 -3.47
N ASN A 216 9.21 21.54 -2.60
CA ASN A 216 10.66 21.74 -2.74
C ASN A 216 11.47 20.57 -2.15
N GLY A 217 10.79 19.53 -1.67
CA GLY A 217 11.38 18.34 -1.08
C GLY A 217 11.84 18.52 0.36
N ASN A 218 11.53 19.64 1.01
CA ASN A 218 11.94 19.95 2.37
C ASN A 218 10.89 19.50 3.39
N TYR A 219 11.35 19.26 4.62
CA TYR A 219 10.48 18.98 5.76
C TYR A 219 10.39 20.21 6.66
N PRO A 220 9.20 20.51 7.23
CA PRO A 220 9.03 21.65 8.11
C PRO A 220 9.97 21.58 9.32
N GLY A 221 10.65 22.70 9.59
CA GLY A 221 11.61 22.83 10.67
C GLY A 221 10.98 23.12 12.05
N PRO A 222 11.82 23.34 13.08
CA PRO A 222 11.35 23.67 14.42
C PRO A 222 10.45 24.91 14.50
N ASP A 223 10.60 25.86 13.58
CA ASP A 223 9.75 27.07 13.54
C ASP A 223 8.28 26.75 13.20
N THR A 224 8.03 25.64 12.50
CA THR A 224 6.68 25.22 12.11
C THR A 224 6.13 24.11 13.02
N LEU A 225 6.97 23.13 13.38
CA LEU A 225 6.56 21.93 14.12
C LEU A 225 6.99 21.91 15.60
N GLY A 226 7.75 22.92 16.04
CA GLY A 226 8.31 22.96 17.39
C GLY A 226 9.13 21.71 17.70
N ARG A 227 8.89 21.11 18.87
CA ARG A 227 9.59 19.89 19.31
C ARG A 227 9.38 18.69 18.39
N LYS A 228 8.27 18.63 17.64
CA LYS A 228 7.99 17.50 16.72
C LYS A 228 8.95 17.45 15.53
N ALA A 229 9.56 18.58 15.13
CA ALA A 229 10.58 18.58 14.09
C ALA A 229 11.77 17.68 14.43
N PHE A 230 12.19 17.64 15.70
CA PHE A 230 13.31 16.81 16.15
C PHE A 230 12.96 15.33 16.18
N GLU A 231 11.76 14.98 16.63
CA GLU A 231 11.24 13.60 16.62
C GLU A 231 11.18 13.05 15.20
N TYR A 232 10.59 13.80 14.27
CA TYR A 232 10.47 13.41 12.87
C TYR A 232 11.83 13.36 12.16
N SER A 233 12.73 14.32 12.43
CA SER A 233 14.09 14.29 11.89
C SER A 233 14.87 13.06 12.39
N GLY A 234 14.72 12.69 13.66
CA GLY A 234 15.30 11.47 14.21
C GLY A 234 14.77 10.21 13.52
N ALA A 235 13.46 10.13 13.30
CA ALA A 235 12.84 9.00 12.61
C ALA A 235 13.26 8.88 11.14
N ARG A 236 13.39 10.02 10.43
CA ARG A 236 13.94 10.04 9.06
C ARG A 236 15.38 9.56 9.02
N LYS A 237 16.22 10.10 9.91
CA LYS A 237 17.64 9.71 10.01
C LYS A 237 17.79 8.21 10.32
N GLU A 238 16.93 7.66 11.19
CA GLU A 238 16.93 6.23 11.47
C GLU A 238 16.65 5.42 10.20
N PHE A 239 15.59 5.76 9.46
CA PHE A 239 15.27 5.09 8.20
C PHE A 239 16.39 5.23 7.18
N GLU A 240 16.89 6.43 6.94
CA GLU A 240 17.97 6.71 5.97
C GLU A 240 19.25 5.93 6.33
N SER A 241 19.60 5.84 7.62
CA SER A 241 20.80 5.13 8.06
C SER A 241 20.72 3.61 7.93
N LYS A 242 19.50 3.04 7.92
CA LYS A 242 19.27 1.58 7.94
C LYS A 242 18.81 1.03 6.60
N PHE A 243 17.95 1.77 5.90
CA PHE A 243 17.20 1.31 4.75
C PHE A 243 17.34 2.23 3.54
N GLY A 244 17.59 3.53 3.76
CA GLY A 244 17.88 4.50 2.71
C GLY A 244 19.37 4.70 2.46
N THR A 245 20.17 3.64 2.57
CA THR A 245 21.64 3.70 2.46
C THR A 245 22.08 4.09 1.05
N GLU A 246 23.34 4.48 0.88
CA GLU A 246 23.92 4.80 -0.43
C GLU A 246 23.73 3.66 -1.44
N ASP A 247 23.85 2.40 -1.00
CA ASP A 247 23.65 1.22 -1.84
C ASP A 247 22.19 1.09 -2.31
N VAL A 248 21.21 1.37 -1.45
CA VAL A 248 19.79 1.33 -1.82
C VAL A 248 19.45 2.49 -2.75
N VAL A 249 19.97 3.69 -2.49
CA VAL A 249 19.80 4.85 -3.38
C VAL A 249 20.41 4.56 -4.75
N LYS A 250 21.62 3.98 -4.79
CA LYS A 250 22.27 3.56 -6.02
C LYS A 250 21.45 2.51 -6.75
N PHE A 251 20.89 1.53 -6.05
CA PHE A 251 20.00 0.53 -6.63
C PHE A 251 18.82 1.16 -7.39
N TYR A 252 18.13 2.15 -6.81
CA TYR A 252 17.06 2.87 -7.50
C TYR A 252 17.57 3.67 -8.70
N GLY A 253 18.70 4.37 -8.56
CA GLY A 253 19.32 5.12 -9.66
C GLY A 253 19.76 4.22 -10.83
N ASP A 254 20.30 3.03 -10.52
CA ASP A 254 20.73 2.04 -11.50
C ASP A 254 19.54 1.53 -12.31
N ILE A 255 18.39 1.23 -11.67
CA ILE A 255 17.16 0.84 -12.38
C ILE A 255 16.79 1.93 -13.38
N MET A 256 16.66 3.17 -12.92
CA MET A 256 16.21 4.28 -13.76
C MET A 256 17.13 4.56 -14.93
N SER A 257 18.44 4.45 -14.75
CA SER A 257 19.42 4.65 -15.82
C SER A 257 19.33 3.61 -16.95
N GLN A 258 18.73 2.44 -16.68
CA GLN A 258 18.68 1.31 -17.62
C GLN A 258 17.35 1.21 -18.38
N LEU A 259 16.26 1.74 -17.81
CA LEU A 259 14.92 1.69 -18.40
C LEU A 259 14.85 2.58 -19.66
N GLU A 260 14.54 1.98 -20.80
CA GLU A 260 14.42 2.69 -22.08
C GLU A 260 13.07 3.35 -22.20
N GLY A 261 13.06 4.66 -22.47
CA GLY A 261 11.83 5.44 -22.68
C GLY A 261 10.95 5.59 -21.44
N ALA A 262 11.49 5.32 -20.25
CA ALA A 262 10.76 5.50 -19.01
C ALA A 262 10.50 6.98 -18.71
N VAL A 263 9.30 7.25 -18.22
CA VAL A 263 8.85 8.55 -17.75
C VAL A 263 8.43 8.39 -16.29
N GLU A 264 8.94 9.27 -15.43
CA GLU A 264 8.52 9.33 -14.03
C GLU A 264 7.07 9.83 -13.94
N ASN A 265 6.26 9.07 -13.21
CA ASN A 265 4.93 9.50 -12.81
C ASN A 265 5.04 10.53 -11.66
N PRO A 266 3.97 11.28 -11.33
CA PRO A 266 4.00 12.29 -10.28
C PRO A 266 4.61 11.79 -8.97
N GLY A 267 5.59 12.52 -8.42
CA GLY A 267 6.30 12.19 -7.18
C GLY A 267 5.78 12.94 -5.94
N LEU A 268 6.45 12.76 -4.79
CA LEU A 268 6.04 13.38 -3.51
C LEU A 268 5.96 14.92 -3.53
N GLY A 269 6.71 15.58 -4.42
CA GLY A 269 6.69 17.04 -4.59
C GLY A 269 5.70 17.53 -5.65
N ASP A 270 4.92 16.64 -6.25
CA ASP A 270 4.01 16.97 -7.35
C ASP A 270 2.58 17.15 -6.83
N ASP A 271 1.96 18.29 -7.15
CA ASP A 271 0.58 18.60 -6.76
C ASP A 271 -0.45 17.65 -7.38
N ARG A 272 -0.09 16.95 -8.46
CA ARG A 272 -0.94 15.93 -9.10
C ARG A 272 -0.96 14.61 -8.33
N LEU A 273 -0.05 14.41 -7.38
CA LEU A 273 -0.04 13.20 -6.55
C LEU A 273 -1.22 13.25 -5.56
N PRO A 274 -2.10 12.24 -5.51
CA PRO A 274 -3.21 12.23 -4.56
C PRO A 274 -2.73 12.32 -3.11
N GLU A 275 -3.51 13.00 -2.25
CA GLU A 275 -3.15 13.22 -0.85
C GLU A 275 -2.88 11.92 -0.07
N LEU A 276 -3.70 10.88 -0.28
CA LEU A 276 -3.48 9.58 0.38
C LEU A 276 -2.17 8.91 -0.07
N GLU A 277 -1.76 9.14 -1.32
CA GLU A 277 -0.50 8.61 -1.85
C GLU A 277 0.69 9.38 -1.24
N LYS A 278 0.59 10.71 -1.07
CA LYS A 278 1.58 11.51 -0.32
C LYS A 278 1.78 11.02 1.12
N LEU A 279 0.71 10.56 1.77
CA LEU A 279 0.74 10.08 3.16
C LEU A 279 1.38 8.69 3.33
N THR A 280 1.53 7.92 2.25
CA THR A 280 1.97 6.52 2.35
C THR A 280 3.22 6.21 1.53
N ARG A 281 3.54 7.03 0.53
CA ARG A 281 4.68 6.83 -0.36
C ARG A 281 6.02 7.13 0.33
N GLY A 282 7.00 6.28 0.11
CA GLY A 282 8.35 6.45 0.63
C GLY A 282 9.17 7.52 -0.11
N PRO A 283 10.25 8.02 0.51
CA PRO A 283 11.12 9.04 -0.10
C PRO A 283 11.90 8.54 -1.31
N LEU A 284 12.05 7.21 -1.45
CA LEU A 284 12.76 6.52 -2.53
C LEU A 284 11.82 5.78 -3.47
N ALA A 285 10.51 6.04 -3.39
CA ALA A 285 9.54 5.37 -4.24
C ALA A 285 9.86 5.60 -5.72
N LEU A 286 9.89 4.51 -6.48
CA LEU A 286 10.03 4.50 -7.93
C LEU A 286 8.65 4.27 -8.54
N ASP A 287 8.17 5.22 -9.33
CA ASP A 287 6.87 5.16 -9.99
C ASP A 287 7.03 5.62 -11.44
N VAL A 288 7.03 4.67 -12.37
CA VAL A 288 7.43 4.94 -13.76
C VAL A 288 6.57 4.21 -14.78
N THR A 289 6.31 4.91 -15.89
CA THR A 289 5.66 4.35 -17.06
C THR A 289 6.68 4.25 -18.19
N MET A 290 6.75 3.11 -18.88
CA MET A 290 7.73 2.85 -19.93
C MET A 290 7.14 2.01 -21.06
N PRO A 291 7.74 2.01 -22.27
CA PRO A 291 7.40 1.06 -23.32
C PRO A 291 7.53 -0.39 -22.85
N LEU A 292 6.57 -1.21 -23.26
CA LEU A 292 6.57 -2.64 -23.01
C LEU A 292 7.59 -3.32 -23.94
N SER A 293 8.76 -3.66 -23.40
CA SER A 293 9.85 -4.28 -24.16
C SER A 293 10.53 -5.38 -23.35
N ALA A 294 11.14 -6.36 -24.03
CA ALA A 294 11.86 -7.45 -23.36
C ALA A 294 12.99 -6.92 -22.45
N LYS A 295 13.66 -5.82 -22.84
CA LYS A 295 14.70 -5.18 -22.04
C LYS A 295 14.13 -4.59 -20.75
N ASN A 296 13.08 -3.77 -20.86
CA ASN A 296 12.44 -3.14 -19.70
C ASN A 296 11.87 -4.18 -18.74
N VAL A 297 11.23 -5.24 -19.27
CA VAL A 297 10.79 -6.38 -18.47
C VAL A 297 11.96 -7.03 -17.74
N GLY A 298 13.08 -7.33 -18.42
CA GLY A 298 14.26 -7.92 -17.78
C GLY A 298 14.83 -7.09 -16.62
N ILE A 299 14.86 -5.76 -16.79
CA ILE A 299 15.29 -4.83 -15.73
C ILE A 299 14.31 -4.86 -14.55
N VAL A 300 13.01 -4.81 -14.82
CA VAL A 300 11.96 -4.88 -13.79
C VAL A 300 12.03 -6.21 -13.03
N LEU A 301 12.19 -7.35 -13.69
CA LEU A 301 12.36 -8.66 -13.03
C LEU A 301 13.54 -8.64 -12.04
N SER A 302 14.69 -8.14 -12.49
CA SER A 302 15.90 -8.03 -11.68
C SER A 302 15.71 -7.07 -10.49
N ALA A 303 15.03 -5.95 -10.72
CA ALA A 303 14.72 -4.96 -9.68
C ALA A 303 13.84 -5.55 -8.58
N ARG A 304 12.80 -6.29 -8.97
CA ARG A 304 11.85 -6.92 -8.02
C ARG A 304 12.53 -8.00 -7.19
N GLU A 305 13.34 -8.85 -7.81
CA GLU A 305 14.10 -9.88 -7.12
C GLU A 305 15.08 -9.26 -6.11
N LYS A 306 15.82 -8.23 -6.52
CA LYS A 306 16.74 -7.53 -5.62
C LYS A 306 16.01 -6.82 -4.49
N ALA A 307 14.88 -6.18 -4.75
CA ALA A 307 14.11 -5.49 -3.73
C ALA A 307 13.54 -6.46 -2.67
N ALA A 308 12.97 -7.58 -3.11
CA ALA A 308 12.49 -8.62 -2.20
C ALA A 308 13.63 -9.24 -1.38
N SER A 309 14.81 -9.43 -1.99
CA SER A 309 16.00 -9.92 -1.30
C SER A 309 16.48 -8.93 -0.21
N LEU A 310 16.55 -7.64 -0.53
CA LEU A 310 16.91 -6.59 0.44
C LEU A 310 15.92 -6.55 1.62
N TRP A 311 14.61 -6.59 1.32
CA TRP A 311 13.59 -6.64 2.36
C TRP A 311 13.73 -7.89 3.23
N LEU A 312 13.96 -9.06 2.62
CA LEU A 312 14.10 -10.32 3.35
C LEU A 312 15.36 -10.34 4.23
N GLU A 313 16.48 -9.79 3.75
CA GLU A 313 17.69 -9.59 4.56
C GLU A 313 17.39 -8.76 5.81
N TRP A 314 16.65 -7.66 5.68
CA TRP A 314 16.23 -6.84 6.82
C TRP A 314 15.23 -7.54 7.73
N ALA A 315 14.28 -8.30 7.16
CA ALA A 315 13.29 -9.04 7.94
C ALA A 315 13.93 -10.14 8.81
N LEU A 316 15.03 -10.73 8.33
CA LEU A 316 15.77 -11.77 9.05
C LEU A 316 16.85 -11.21 10.00
N ASP A 317 17.23 -9.94 9.85
CA ASP A 317 18.19 -9.31 10.76
C ASP A 317 17.54 -8.85 12.07
N SER A 318 17.89 -9.56 13.15
CA SER A 318 17.47 -9.26 14.52
C SER A 318 17.81 -7.85 15.02
N SER A 319 18.76 -7.14 14.39
CA SER A 319 19.14 -5.77 14.76
C SER A 319 18.01 -4.75 14.56
N HIS A 320 16.99 -5.10 13.77
CA HIS A 320 15.80 -4.29 13.50
C HIS A 320 14.68 -4.44 14.54
N GLY A 321 14.86 -5.32 15.53
CA GLY A 321 13.89 -5.55 16.60
C GLY A 321 13.66 -4.32 17.48
N HIS A 322 12.39 -3.99 17.71
CA HIS A 322 12.00 -3.00 18.69
C HIS A 322 12.14 -3.53 20.12
N ARG A 323 12.51 -2.64 21.04
CA ARG A 323 12.43 -2.95 22.47
C ARG A 323 10.96 -3.06 22.89
N PRO A 324 10.59 -4.00 23.77
CA PRO A 324 9.23 -4.12 24.29
C PRO A 324 8.71 -2.79 24.88
N GLY A 325 7.41 -2.55 24.73
CA GLY A 325 6.72 -1.39 25.29
C GLY A 325 6.43 -0.29 24.27
N ALA A 326 6.77 0.96 24.61
CA ALA A 326 6.36 2.14 23.86
C ALA A 326 6.74 2.16 22.37
N PRO A 327 7.92 1.65 21.93
CA PRO A 327 8.25 1.57 20.50
C PRO A 327 7.26 0.69 19.72
N ILE A 328 7.00 -0.54 20.20
CA ILE A 328 6.06 -1.47 19.57
C ILE A 328 4.64 -0.88 19.53
N ASN A 329 4.18 -0.27 20.63
CA ASN A 329 2.84 0.33 20.67
C ASN A 329 2.70 1.51 19.70
N SER A 330 3.72 2.36 19.62
CA SER A 330 3.75 3.50 18.68
C SER A 330 3.73 3.00 17.24
N GLN A 331 4.50 1.95 16.95
CA GLN A 331 4.57 1.33 15.64
C GLN A 331 3.22 0.70 15.25
N TYR A 332 2.60 -0.05 16.16
CA TYR A 332 1.27 -0.63 15.95
C TYR A 332 0.22 0.43 15.59
N VAL A 333 0.16 1.53 16.35
CA VAL A 333 -0.78 2.62 16.08
C VAL A 333 -0.51 3.28 14.72
N TYR A 334 0.76 3.40 14.33
CA TYR A 334 1.09 3.89 13.00
C TYR A 334 0.63 2.92 11.91
N ASP A 335 1.00 1.64 12.00
CA ASP A 335 0.71 0.65 10.96
C ASP A 335 -0.80 0.48 10.77
N SER A 336 -1.59 0.50 11.84
CA SER A 336 -3.07 0.46 11.72
C SER A 336 -3.61 1.63 10.89
N LYS A 337 -3.12 2.85 11.13
CA LYS A 337 -3.51 4.04 10.33
C LYS A 337 -2.98 3.96 8.91
N TYR A 338 -1.75 3.51 8.77
CA TYR A 338 -1.09 3.35 7.49
C TYR A 338 -1.85 2.36 6.60
N LYS A 339 -2.26 1.19 7.12
CA LYS A 339 -3.05 0.19 6.37
C LYS A 339 -4.37 0.75 5.86
N ILE A 340 -5.07 1.57 6.65
CA ILE A 340 -6.29 2.27 6.20
C ILE A 340 -5.99 3.18 5.01
N ASN A 341 -4.94 4.01 5.12
CA ASN A 341 -4.55 4.91 4.03
C ASN A 341 -4.08 4.13 2.80
N ALA A 342 -3.36 3.01 3.01
CA ALA A 342 -2.90 2.13 1.93
C ALA A 342 -4.08 1.51 1.19
N TYR A 343 -5.13 1.06 1.87
CA TYR A 343 -6.37 0.65 1.20
C TYR A 343 -6.97 1.79 0.36
N GLY A 344 -7.06 3.00 0.91
CA GLY A 344 -7.57 4.15 0.16
C GLY A 344 -6.75 4.50 -1.09
N VAL A 345 -5.43 4.33 -1.02
CA VAL A 345 -4.52 4.43 -2.17
C VAL A 345 -4.81 3.34 -3.19
N LEU A 346 -4.88 2.08 -2.76
CA LEU A 346 -5.13 0.94 -3.65
C LEU A 346 -6.47 1.08 -4.35
N LEU A 347 -7.48 1.56 -3.63
CA LEU A 347 -8.79 1.86 -4.17
C LEU A 347 -8.70 2.88 -5.30
N ASP A 348 -8.07 4.03 -5.08
CA ASP A 348 -7.90 5.04 -6.14
C ASP A 348 -7.14 4.48 -7.36
N VAL A 349 -6.04 3.75 -7.13
CA VAL A 349 -5.24 3.15 -8.20
C VAL A 349 -6.06 2.12 -8.99
N TYR A 350 -6.72 1.18 -8.33
CA TYR A 350 -7.44 0.11 -9.01
C TYR A 350 -8.75 0.58 -9.64
N VAL A 351 -9.42 1.58 -9.07
CA VAL A 351 -10.57 2.22 -9.72
C VAL A 351 -10.16 2.95 -11.00
N LYS A 352 -9.01 3.65 -10.99
CA LYS A 352 -8.47 4.28 -12.21
C LYS A 352 -8.08 3.26 -13.28
N LEU A 353 -7.55 2.10 -12.88
CA LEU A 353 -7.11 1.07 -13.81
C LEU A 353 -8.25 0.20 -14.35
N PHE A 354 -9.23 -0.15 -13.51
CA PHE A 354 -10.21 -1.20 -13.79
C PHE A 354 -11.68 -0.75 -13.64
N GLY A 355 -11.92 0.50 -13.24
CA GLY A 355 -13.25 1.02 -12.96
C GLY A 355 -13.75 0.72 -11.54
N GLN A 356 -14.85 1.35 -11.13
CA GLN A 356 -15.30 1.39 -9.74
C GLN A 356 -15.49 0.01 -9.11
N SER A 357 -16.36 -0.82 -9.70
CA SER A 357 -16.76 -2.10 -9.09
C SER A 357 -15.63 -3.11 -9.02
N GLU A 358 -14.83 -3.21 -10.08
CA GLU A 358 -13.70 -4.12 -10.17
C GLU A 358 -12.52 -3.63 -9.30
N GLY A 359 -12.27 -2.33 -9.30
CA GLY A 359 -11.24 -1.70 -8.49
C GLY A 359 -11.47 -1.82 -6.98
N GLU A 360 -12.70 -1.59 -6.51
CA GLU A 360 -13.07 -1.77 -5.10
C GLU A 360 -12.82 -3.20 -4.62
N LYS A 361 -13.24 -4.18 -5.42
CA LYS A 361 -13.08 -5.60 -5.10
C LYS A 361 -11.61 -5.99 -5.02
N LEU A 362 -10.81 -5.54 -5.99
CA LEU A 362 -9.38 -5.81 -6.03
C LEU A 362 -8.65 -5.13 -4.86
N ALA A 363 -9.01 -3.89 -4.53
CA ALA A 363 -8.38 -3.13 -3.45
C ALA A 363 -8.61 -3.80 -2.09
N ALA A 364 -9.85 -4.26 -1.84
CA ALA A 364 -10.19 -4.96 -0.61
C ALA A 364 -9.41 -6.27 -0.44
N ALA A 365 -9.20 -6.99 -1.54
CA ALA A 365 -8.43 -8.25 -1.53
C ALA A 365 -6.93 -7.99 -1.31
N ASP A 366 -6.32 -7.04 -2.03
CA ASP A 366 -4.87 -6.80 -2.00
C ASP A 366 -4.40 -6.13 -0.70
N SER A 367 -5.21 -5.24 -0.12
CA SER A 367 -4.83 -4.50 1.09
C SER A 367 -4.81 -5.37 2.35
N GLY A 368 -5.41 -6.55 2.30
CA GLY A 368 -5.63 -7.39 3.47
C GLY A 368 -6.53 -6.75 4.52
N PRO A 369 -6.70 -7.42 5.67
CA PRO A 369 -7.56 -6.94 6.74
C PRO A 369 -6.98 -5.69 7.43
N ILE A 370 -7.79 -4.64 7.51
CA ILE A 370 -7.43 -3.42 8.24
C ILE A 370 -7.26 -3.72 9.74
N ASP A 371 -8.12 -4.55 10.31
CA ASP A 371 -8.24 -4.76 11.76
C ASP A 371 -7.94 -6.20 12.22
N GLU A 372 -6.97 -6.86 11.57
CA GLU A 372 -6.31 -7.97 12.25
C GLU A 372 -5.53 -7.38 13.42
N ALA A 373 -6.11 -7.51 14.61
CA ALA A 373 -5.38 -7.36 15.86
C ALA A 373 -4.14 -8.25 15.75
N TYR A 374 -3.00 -7.63 15.48
CA TYR A 374 -1.70 -8.23 15.69
C TYR A 374 -1.56 -8.42 17.20
N VAL A 375 -2.28 -9.40 17.76
CA VAL A 375 -2.06 -9.93 19.10
C VAL A 375 -0.82 -10.79 18.99
N GLY A 376 0.33 -10.12 18.80
CA GLY A 376 1.65 -10.73 18.83
C GLY A 376 1.74 -11.63 20.06
N GLY A 377 2.26 -12.84 19.87
CA GLY A 377 2.23 -13.97 20.81
C GLY A 377 2.87 -13.73 22.18
N GLY A 378 2.27 -12.86 22.98
CA GLY A 378 2.43 -12.77 24.42
C GLY A 378 1.26 -13.47 25.10
N SER A 379 1.24 -14.81 25.06
CA SER A 379 0.44 -15.65 25.95
C SER A 379 1.33 -16.34 26.96
#